data_AF-A0A8T7GF40-F1
#
_entry.id   AF-A0A8T7GF40-F1
#
_cell.length_a   1.000
_cell.length_b   1.000
_cell.length_c   1.000
_cell.angle_alpha   90.00
_cell.angle_beta   90.00
_cell.angle_gamma   90.00
#
_symmetry.space_group_name_H-M   'P 1'
#
loop_
_entity.id
_entity.type
_entity.pdbx_description
1 polymer ?
#
loop_
_entity_poly.entity_id
_entity_poly.type
_entity_poly.pdbx_seq_one_letter_code
_entity_poly.pdbx_strand_id
1 'polypeptide(L)'
;MNWSAFTMMWSEKYRPTKIEQFLGNEDVRINILKWLSTWTSGAKPLLLIGPPGIGKTSFVTVISKQFNYDLIELNASDSRNSNLLESIITPILNNSSLYGKRSLLFLDEIDGLSGRDDSGGVDFLVKLLKNPTIPVIMAANILNLKIKPITKIARVINFLPVSKQLRFVFLNYVLKQENHKLENDDLIKIINQSNGDIRLLLNLSQACILGYNPEMDQTFTFDIAVALSNFFSSKTISESLLFLNNSEASYVDPRFGLSPEERRKDKLYGIYTSIINSNIHELLLSDLMDLLSKVDILVGKVGSTRKWSILKYIDNILATYIFSLIKNKGITYNQYSMNWSILGPIIFRSQSLKELFTKLSYLSHTSKSTFGSFYFPYLLNILQNFDIDISEFLKTLDLDEKLKPVLEKEISKM
;
A
#
# COMPACT_ATOMS: atom_id res chain seq x y z
N MET A 1 -33.21 26.47 25.47
CA MET A 1 -31.85 25.93 25.21
C MET A 1 -31.98 24.76 24.26
N ASN A 2 -31.53 24.90 23.01
CA ASN A 2 -31.66 23.88 21.97
C ASN A 2 -30.70 22.71 22.23
N TRP A 3 -31.23 21.63 22.79
CA TRP A 3 -30.54 20.34 22.99
C TRP A 3 -30.05 19.68 21.68
N SER A 4 -30.51 20.13 20.51
CA SER A 4 -30.13 19.59 19.20
C SER A 4 -28.75 20.03 18.70
N ALA A 5 -28.18 21.13 19.22
CA ALA A 5 -26.89 21.64 18.75
C ALA A 5 -25.69 20.89 19.35
N PHE A 6 -25.86 20.26 20.53
CA PHE A 6 -24.79 19.55 21.24
C PHE A 6 -24.56 18.10 20.74
N THR A 7 -25.41 17.58 19.86
CA THR A 7 -25.38 16.17 19.43
C THR A 7 -24.93 15.95 17.97
N MET A 8 -24.72 17.02 17.20
CA MET A 8 -24.31 16.89 15.79
C MET A 8 -22.79 16.63 15.68
N MET A 9 -22.40 15.59 14.95
CA MET A 9 -21.00 15.30 14.67
C MET A 9 -20.37 16.43 13.84
N TRP A 10 -19.16 16.86 14.21
CA TRP A 10 -18.44 17.92 13.49
C TRP A 10 -18.16 17.54 12.04
N SER A 11 -17.96 16.25 11.76
CA SER A 11 -17.81 15.72 10.40
C SER A 11 -19.01 16.00 9.49
N GLU A 12 -20.22 16.08 10.05
CA GLU A 12 -21.44 16.46 9.31
C GLU A 12 -21.66 17.96 9.29
N LYS A 13 -21.44 18.64 10.42
CA LYS A 13 -21.59 20.10 10.54
C LYS A 13 -20.68 20.86 9.58
N TYR A 14 -19.44 20.40 9.43
CA TYR A 14 -18.43 20.98 8.53
C TYR A 14 -18.32 20.24 7.19
N ARG A 15 -19.30 19.40 6.84
CA ARG A 15 -19.34 18.74 5.53
C ARG A 15 -19.42 19.82 4.44
N PRO A 16 -18.49 19.84 3.46
CA PRO A 16 -18.49 20.87 2.43
C PRO A 16 -19.79 20.91 1.63
N THR A 17 -20.32 22.12 1.40
CA THR A 17 -21.50 22.39 0.56
C THR A 17 -21.15 23.10 -0.74
N LYS A 18 -19.99 23.77 -0.77
CA LYS A 18 -19.42 24.45 -1.95
C LYS A 18 -18.04 23.90 -2.27
N ILE A 19 -17.64 23.99 -3.54
CA ILE A 19 -16.32 23.52 -4.02
C ILE A 19 -15.16 24.20 -3.28
N GLU A 20 -15.32 25.48 -2.95
CA GLU A 20 -14.31 26.30 -2.25
C GLU A 20 -13.99 25.81 -0.84
N GLN A 21 -14.92 25.07 -0.21
CA GLN A 21 -14.77 24.59 1.17
C GLN A 21 -13.94 23.30 1.27
N PHE A 22 -13.64 22.65 0.15
CA PHE A 22 -12.83 21.43 0.15
C PHE A 22 -11.34 21.75 0.31
N LEU A 23 -10.64 20.91 1.06
CA LEU A 23 -9.23 21.08 1.41
C LEU A 23 -8.34 20.15 0.58
N GLY A 24 -7.29 20.71 -0.04
CA GLY A 24 -6.30 19.95 -0.80
C GLY A 24 -6.82 19.45 -2.16
N ASN A 25 -5.94 18.77 -2.92
CA ASN A 25 -6.27 18.20 -4.24
C ASN A 25 -6.93 19.20 -5.22
N GLU A 26 -6.50 20.46 -5.22
CA GLU A 26 -7.13 21.54 -6.02
C GLU A 26 -7.05 21.24 -7.53
N ASP A 27 -5.86 20.92 -8.04
CA ASP A 27 -5.66 20.58 -9.45
C ASP A 27 -6.51 19.39 -9.89
N VAL A 28 -6.59 18.38 -9.03
CA VAL A 28 -7.40 17.18 -9.22
C VAL A 28 -8.88 17.53 -9.31
N ARG A 29 -9.38 18.36 -8.37
CA ARG A 29 -10.77 18.84 -8.39
C ARG A 29 -11.08 19.64 -9.65
N ILE A 30 -10.18 20.54 -10.06
CA ILE A 30 -10.32 21.32 -11.30
C ILE A 30 -10.40 20.42 -12.52
N ASN A 31 -9.58 19.36 -12.59
CA ASN A 31 -9.61 18.40 -13.69
C ASN A 31 -10.93 17.63 -13.77
N ILE A 32 -11.54 17.27 -12.63
CA ILE A 32 -12.85 16.62 -12.59
C ILE A 32 -13.94 17.58 -13.08
N LEU A 33 -13.90 18.85 -12.66
CA LEU A 33 -14.84 19.87 -13.13
C LEU A 33 -14.77 20.09 -14.64
N LYS A 34 -13.55 20.19 -15.17
CA LYS A 34 -13.30 20.31 -16.62
C LYS A 34 -13.83 19.10 -17.38
N TRP A 35 -13.60 17.90 -16.85
CA TRP A 35 -14.12 16.67 -17.44
C TRP A 35 -15.65 16.68 -17.46
N LEU A 36 -16.30 17.07 -16.36
CA LEU A 36 -17.76 17.10 -16.27
C LEU A 36 -18.37 18.15 -17.22
N SER A 37 -17.73 19.31 -17.38
CA SER A 37 -18.21 20.37 -18.29
C SER A 37 -18.04 20.02 -19.77
N THR A 38 -17.03 19.22 -20.11
CA THR A 38 -16.74 18.78 -21.49
C THR A 38 -17.27 17.38 -21.78
N TRP A 39 -18.05 16.81 -20.86
CA TRP A 39 -18.51 15.44 -20.96
C TRP A 39 -19.45 15.24 -22.14
N THR A 40 -19.21 14.17 -22.90
CA THR A 40 -20.03 13.73 -24.04
C THR A 40 -20.37 12.25 -23.88
N SER A 41 -21.47 11.81 -24.53
CA SER A 41 -21.86 10.40 -24.52
C SER A 41 -20.73 9.51 -25.06
N GLY A 42 -20.43 8.42 -24.35
CA GLY A 42 -19.29 7.54 -24.64
C GLY A 42 -17.94 8.03 -24.11
N ALA A 43 -17.87 9.19 -23.42
CA ALA A 43 -16.64 9.61 -22.76
C ALA A 43 -16.27 8.65 -21.62
N LYS A 44 -14.95 8.41 -21.47
CA LYS A 44 -14.43 7.50 -20.44
C LYS A 44 -14.87 7.95 -19.04
N PRO A 45 -15.35 7.02 -18.19
CA PRO A 45 -15.76 7.34 -16.83
C PRO A 45 -14.55 7.72 -15.96
N LEU A 46 -14.79 8.38 -14.83
CA LEU A 46 -13.74 8.70 -13.87
C LEU A 46 -13.64 7.65 -12.77
N LEU A 47 -12.42 7.32 -12.36
CA LEU A 47 -12.15 6.51 -11.18
C LEU A 47 -11.31 7.32 -10.19
N LEU A 48 -11.91 7.69 -9.06
CA LEU A 48 -11.30 8.46 -7.97
C LEU A 48 -10.67 7.49 -6.96
N ILE A 49 -9.36 7.56 -6.79
CA ILE A 49 -8.60 6.67 -5.92
C ILE A 49 -7.95 7.49 -4.82
N GLY A 50 -7.98 7.04 -3.57
CA GLY A 50 -7.27 7.72 -2.49
C GLY A 50 -7.67 7.26 -1.10
N PRO A 51 -7.04 7.76 -0.04
CA PRO A 51 -7.44 7.43 1.32
C PRO A 51 -8.91 7.78 1.64
N PRO A 52 -9.51 7.16 2.67
CA PRO A 52 -10.82 7.56 3.18
C PRO A 52 -10.78 8.98 3.76
N GLY A 53 -11.95 9.60 3.87
CA GLY A 53 -12.12 10.86 4.60
C GLY A 53 -11.46 12.12 3.99
N ILE A 54 -11.02 12.06 2.73
CA ILE A 54 -10.53 13.22 1.95
C ILE A 54 -11.66 13.95 1.21
N GLY A 55 -12.88 13.39 1.22
CA GLY A 55 -14.07 14.04 0.69
C GLY A 55 -14.43 13.71 -0.76
N LYS A 56 -14.08 12.52 -1.27
CA LYS A 56 -14.47 12.08 -2.63
C LYS A 56 -16.00 12.05 -2.82
N THR A 57 -16.71 11.35 -1.94
CA THR A 57 -18.18 11.26 -1.91
C THR A 57 -18.82 12.64 -1.76
N SER A 58 -18.32 13.44 -0.82
CA SER A 58 -18.75 14.83 -0.62
C SER A 58 -18.51 15.68 -1.87
N PHE A 59 -17.40 15.48 -2.58
CA PHE A 59 -17.07 16.24 -3.77
C PHE A 59 -18.04 15.93 -4.90
N VAL A 60 -18.33 14.65 -5.16
CA VAL A 60 -19.28 14.24 -6.20
C VAL A 60 -20.69 14.75 -5.91
N THR A 61 -21.12 14.71 -4.65
CA THR A 61 -22.43 15.26 -4.22
C THR A 61 -22.55 16.77 -4.36
N VAL A 62 -21.45 17.52 -4.18
CA VAL A 62 -21.45 18.98 -4.38
C VAL A 62 -21.44 19.35 -5.86
N ILE A 63 -20.61 18.69 -6.67
CA ILE A 63 -20.54 19.00 -8.11
C ILE A 63 -21.83 18.61 -8.85
N SER A 64 -22.50 17.52 -8.46
CA SER A 64 -23.76 17.13 -9.09
C SER A 64 -24.83 18.20 -8.90
N LYS A 65 -24.96 18.73 -7.68
CA LYS A 65 -25.86 19.85 -7.36
C LYS A 65 -25.49 21.11 -8.13
N GLN A 66 -24.20 21.45 -8.20
CA GLN A 66 -23.74 22.66 -8.88
C GLN A 66 -23.99 22.64 -10.39
N PHE A 67 -23.83 21.48 -11.04
CA PHE A 67 -24.12 21.31 -12.47
C PHE A 67 -25.57 20.87 -12.75
N ASN A 68 -26.43 20.84 -11.72
CA ASN A 68 -27.84 20.46 -11.80
C ASN A 68 -28.08 19.05 -12.40
N TYR A 69 -27.18 18.11 -12.09
CA TYR A 69 -27.38 16.69 -12.37
C TYR A 69 -28.25 16.04 -11.31
N ASP A 70 -29.07 15.07 -11.72
CA ASP A 70 -29.72 14.15 -10.79
C ASP A 70 -28.74 13.06 -10.37
N LEU A 71 -28.28 13.10 -9.12
CA LEU A 71 -27.24 12.21 -8.61
C LEU A 71 -27.84 10.89 -8.16
N ILE A 72 -27.35 9.81 -8.77
CA ILE A 72 -27.67 8.45 -8.40
C ILE A 72 -26.43 7.87 -7.72
N GLU A 73 -26.47 7.83 -6.39
CA GLU A 73 -25.39 7.30 -5.55
C GLU A 73 -25.70 5.86 -5.18
N LEU A 74 -24.79 4.94 -5.52
CA LEU A 74 -24.86 3.53 -5.16
C LEU A 74 -23.57 3.14 -4.44
N ASN A 75 -23.72 2.58 -3.24
CA ASN A 75 -22.61 1.97 -2.53
C ASN A 75 -22.43 0.53 -3.03
N ALA A 76 -21.27 0.24 -3.62
CA ALA A 76 -21.01 -1.05 -4.24
C ALA A 76 -20.74 -2.16 -3.20
N SER A 77 -20.31 -1.80 -1.98
CA SER A 77 -20.06 -2.76 -0.90
C SER A 77 -21.36 -3.29 -0.25
N ASP A 78 -22.41 -2.46 -0.16
CA ASP A 78 -23.68 -2.83 0.49
C ASP A 78 -24.62 -3.63 -0.42
N SER A 79 -24.46 -3.49 -1.73
CA SER A 79 -25.24 -4.19 -2.74
C SER A 79 -24.66 -5.57 -3.01
N ARG A 80 -24.79 -6.47 -2.03
CA ARG A 80 -24.25 -7.85 -1.96
C ARG A 80 -24.75 -8.82 -3.05
N ASN A 81 -25.30 -8.31 -4.16
CA ASN A 81 -25.80 -9.12 -5.25
C ASN A 81 -25.58 -8.35 -6.56
N SER A 82 -24.65 -8.81 -7.40
CA SER A 82 -24.39 -8.24 -8.73
C SER A 82 -25.66 -8.09 -9.58
N ASN A 83 -26.61 -9.00 -9.41
CA ASN A 83 -27.88 -9.01 -10.12
C ASN A 83 -28.78 -7.84 -9.70
N LEU A 84 -28.72 -7.42 -8.42
CA LEU A 84 -29.47 -6.25 -7.94
C LEU A 84 -28.86 -4.97 -8.50
N LEU A 85 -27.52 -4.84 -8.49
CA LEU A 85 -26.83 -3.72 -9.13
C LEU A 85 -27.15 -3.63 -10.62
N GLU A 86 -27.14 -4.76 -11.33
CA GLU A 86 -27.51 -4.82 -12.74
C GLU A 86 -28.94 -4.35 -12.98
N SER A 87 -29.90 -4.81 -12.18
CA SER A 87 -31.32 -4.42 -12.30
C SER A 87 -31.56 -2.92 -12.05
N ILE A 88 -30.71 -2.27 -11.24
CA ILE A 88 -30.82 -0.85 -10.93
C ILE A 88 -30.11 -0.01 -11.99
N ILE A 89 -28.89 -0.36 -12.39
CA ILE A 89 -28.06 0.46 -13.27
C ILE A 89 -28.53 0.39 -14.74
N THR A 90 -28.94 -0.78 -15.22
CA THR A 90 -29.35 -0.95 -16.63
C THR A 90 -30.49 -0.02 -17.08
N PRO A 91 -31.62 0.14 -16.35
CA PRO A 91 -32.67 1.07 -16.76
C PRO A 91 -32.22 2.54 -16.68
N ILE A 92 -31.29 2.87 -15.78
CA ILE A 92 -30.79 4.25 -15.59
C ILE A 92 -29.93 4.70 -16.77
N LEU A 93 -29.16 3.78 -17.36
CA LEU A 93 -28.38 4.08 -18.56
C LEU A 93 -29.23 4.15 -19.82
N ASN A 94 -30.32 3.37 -19.87
CA ASN A 94 -31.17 3.29 -21.06
C ASN A 94 -32.28 4.35 -21.08
N ASN A 95 -32.70 4.86 -19.92
CA ASN A 95 -33.73 5.90 -19.83
C ASN A 95 -33.12 7.30 -19.83
N SER A 96 -33.54 8.12 -20.79
CA SER A 96 -33.40 9.57 -20.69
C SER A 96 -34.32 10.09 -19.58
N SER A 97 -33.76 10.80 -18.61
CA SER A 97 -34.48 11.41 -17.47
C SER A 97 -35.82 12.05 -17.89
N LEU A 98 -36.92 11.66 -17.24
CA LEU A 98 -38.27 12.19 -17.52
C LEU A 98 -38.42 13.70 -17.25
N TYR A 99 -37.52 14.28 -16.45
CA TYR A 99 -37.58 15.68 -16.00
C TYR A 99 -36.58 16.62 -16.72
N GLY A 100 -35.93 16.18 -17.80
CA GLY A 100 -34.96 17.00 -18.55
C GLY A 100 -33.65 17.31 -17.81
N LYS A 101 -33.48 16.84 -16.56
CA LYS A 101 -32.22 16.90 -15.81
C LYS A 101 -31.35 15.70 -16.13
N ARG A 102 -30.15 15.94 -16.64
CA ARG A 102 -29.17 14.89 -16.92
C ARG A 102 -28.85 14.12 -15.64
N SER A 103 -28.85 12.79 -15.69
CA SER A 103 -28.49 11.94 -14.54
C SER A 103 -26.97 11.79 -14.45
N LEU A 104 -26.43 11.65 -13.24
CA LEU A 104 -25.03 11.33 -12.98
C LEU A 104 -24.96 10.11 -12.06
N LEU A 105 -24.25 9.07 -12.49
CA LEU A 105 -24.06 7.85 -11.70
C LEU A 105 -22.78 7.96 -10.89
N PHE A 106 -22.90 7.79 -9.56
CA PHE A 106 -21.77 7.69 -8.65
C PHE A 106 -21.76 6.30 -7.99
N LEU A 107 -20.69 5.55 -8.21
CA LEU A 107 -20.46 4.25 -7.59
C LEU A 107 -19.37 4.40 -6.51
N ASP A 108 -19.75 4.32 -5.24
CA ASP A 108 -18.82 4.40 -4.11
C ASP A 108 -18.32 3.01 -3.71
N GLU A 109 -17.15 2.96 -3.06
CA GLU A 109 -16.51 1.75 -2.52
C GLU A 109 -16.46 0.55 -3.50
N ILE A 110 -16.08 0.79 -4.76
CA ILE A 110 -16.03 -0.27 -5.79
C ILE A 110 -14.97 -1.35 -5.49
N ASP A 111 -14.04 -1.09 -4.58
CA ASP A 111 -13.11 -2.08 -4.02
C ASP A 111 -13.80 -3.12 -3.13
N GLY A 112 -14.99 -2.81 -2.62
CA GLY A 112 -15.82 -3.67 -1.79
C GLY A 112 -16.53 -4.82 -2.53
N LEU A 113 -16.67 -4.75 -3.86
CA LEU A 113 -17.33 -5.75 -4.74
C LEU A 113 -16.60 -7.11 -4.84
N SER A 114 -15.76 -7.41 -3.85
CA SER A 114 -14.72 -8.41 -3.97
C SER A 114 -14.80 -9.55 -2.96
N GLY A 115 -15.96 -9.67 -2.29
CA GLY A 115 -16.31 -10.82 -1.45
C GLY A 115 -16.32 -12.14 -2.22
N ARG A 116 -16.20 -13.27 -1.51
CA ARG A 116 -15.97 -14.62 -2.07
C ARG A 116 -17.06 -15.12 -3.03
N ASP A 117 -18.18 -14.41 -3.18
CA ASP A 117 -19.35 -14.82 -3.98
C ASP A 117 -19.55 -13.99 -5.27
N ASP A 118 -18.80 -12.90 -5.49
CA ASP A 118 -19.10 -11.89 -6.53
C ASP A 118 -18.28 -12.05 -7.83
N SER A 119 -18.17 -13.28 -8.34
CA SER A 119 -17.34 -13.60 -9.52
C SER A 119 -17.69 -12.83 -10.82
N GLY A 120 -18.82 -12.12 -10.87
CA GLY A 120 -19.35 -11.46 -12.08
C GLY A 120 -19.58 -9.95 -12.01
N GLY A 121 -19.49 -9.32 -10.84
CA GLY A 121 -19.88 -7.90 -10.68
C GLY A 121 -18.95 -6.91 -11.40
N VAL A 122 -17.63 -7.12 -11.27
CA VAL A 122 -16.62 -6.26 -11.92
C VAL A 122 -16.66 -6.39 -13.44
N ASP A 123 -16.84 -7.61 -13.96
CA ASP A 123 -16.92 -7.86 -15.40
C ASP A 123 -18.19 -7.25 -16.03
N PHE A 124 -19.30 -7.27 -15.29
CA PHE A 124 -20.52 -6.57 -15.68
C PHE A 124 -20.31 -5.06 -15.76
N LEU A 125 -19.76 -4.44 -14.71
CA LEU A 125 -19.44 -3.01 -14.70
C LEU A 125 -18.50 -2.65 -15.85
N VAL A 126 -17.49 -3.48 -16.13
CA VAL A 126 -16.58 -3.31 -17.27
C VAL A 126 -17.33 -3.29 -18.61
N LYS A 127 -18.30 -4.19 -18.82
CA LYS A 127 -19.09 -4.20 -20.07
C LYS A 127 -19.94 -2.94 -20.21
N LEU A 128 -20.59 -2.55 -19.11
CA LEU A 128 -21.51 -1.44 -19.03
C LEU A 128 -20.82 -0.07 -19.16
N LEU A 129 -19.61 0.05 -18.62
CA LEU A 129 -18.82 1.30 -18.62
C LEU A 129 -18.00 1.53 -19.90
N LYS A 130 -18.04 0.63 -20.89
CA LYS A 130 -17.34 0.83 -22.17
C LYS A 130 -17.90 1.99 -22.97
N ASN A 131 -19.23 2.11 -23.04
CA ASN A 131 -19.93 3.15 -23.79
C ASN A 131 -21.07 3.74 -22.93
N PRO A 132 -20.74 4.50 -21.87
CA PRO A 132 -21.75 5.03 -20.96
C PRO A 132 -22.54 6.17 -21.63
N THR A 133 -23.86 6.13 -21.50
CA THR A 133 -24.81 7.15 -22.00
C THR A 133 -24.99 8.33 -21.05
N ILE A 134 -24.53 8.19 -19.80
CA ILE A 134 -24.53 9.23 -18.76
C ILE A 134 -23.13 9.35 -18.13
N PRO A 135 -22.78 10.49 -17.51
CA PRO A 135 -21.53 10.61 -16.77
C PRO A 135 -21.48 9.60 -15.61
N VAL A 136 -20.39 8.84 -15.55
CA VAL A 136 -20.14 7.90 -14.46
C VAL A 136 -18.86 8.27 -13.73
N ILE A 137 -18.95 8.38 -12.40
CA ILE A 137 -17.83 8.57 -11.48
C ILE A 137 -17.81 7.40 -10.52
N MET A 138 -16.64 6.80 -10.32
CA MET A 138 -16.41 5.70 -9.39
C MET A 138 -15.43 6.13 -8.31
N ALA A 139 -15.54 5.62 -7.10
CA ALA A 139 -14.59 5.84 -6.02
C ALA A 139 -14.10 4.52 -5.40
N ALA A 140 -12.79 4.45 -5.14
CA ALA A 140 -12.14 3.33 -4.45
C ALA A 140 -11.11 3.85 -3.45
N ASN A 141 -10.85 3.10 -2.39
CA ASN A 141 -9.83 3.47 -1.40
C ASN A 141 -8.43 3.08 -1.86
N ILE A 142 -8.26 1.86 -2.37
CA ILE A 142 -6.95 1.31 -2.73
C ILE A 142 -6.95 0.69 -4.14
N LEU A 143 -5.84 0.84 -4.86
CA LEU A 143 -5.58 0.12 -6.10
C LEU A 143 -5.28 -1.36 -5.82
N ASN A 144 -6.33 -2.19 -5.91
CA ASN A 144 -6.20 -3.64 -5.78
C ASN A 144 -6.18 -4.35 -7.14
N LEU A 145 -5.63 -5.57 -7.20
CA LEU A 145 -5.60 -6.40 -8.42
C LEU A 145 -6.97 -6.56 -9.08
N LYS A 146 -8.04 -6.53 -8.28
CA LYS A 146 -9.43 -6.72 -8.71
C LYS A 146 -10.04 -5.50 -9.42
N ILE A 147 -9.52 -4.29 -9.18
CA ILE A 147 -10.00 -3.05 -9.83
C ILE A 147 -9.20 -2.75 -11.10
N LYS A 148 -8.06 -3.43 -11.32
CA LYS A 148 -7.27 -3.32 -12.55
C LYS A 148 -8.08 -3.36 -13.86
N PRO A 149 -9.08 -4.24 -14.07
CA PRO A 149 -9.87 -4.21 -15.30
C PRO A 149 -10.64 -2.88 -15.48
N ILE A 150 -11.15 -2.28 -14.41
CA ILE A 150 -11.83 -0.98 -14.43
C ILE A 150 -10.85 0.15 -14.76
N THR A 151 -9.62 0.09 -14.23
CA THR A 151 -8.58 1.11 -14.52
C THR A 151 -8.20 1.20 -16.01
N LYS A 152 -8.46 0.15 -16.81
CA LYS A 152 -8.20 0.17 -18.26
C LYS A 152 -9.24 0.98 -19.05
N ILE A 153 -10.45 1.11 -18.51
CA ILE A 153 -11.61 1.71 -19.19
C ILE A 153 -11.87 3.12 -18.66
N ALA A 154 -11.62 3.33 -17.37
CA ALA A 154 -11.78 4.62 -16.70
C ALA A 154 -10.51 5.47 -16.74
N ARG A 155 -10.69 6.80 -16.71
CA ARG A 155 -9.60 7.73 -16.40
C ARG A 155 -9.39 7.77 -14.90
N VAL A 156 -8.22 7.30 -14.46
CA VAL A 156 -7.84 7.25 -13.04
C VAL A 156 -7.39 8.63 -12.55
N ILE A 157 -7.89 9.03 -11.40
CA ILE A 157 -7.57 10.29 -10.72
C ILE A 157 -7.23 9.98 -9.27
N ASN A 158 -6.01 10.33 -8.86
CA ASN A 158 -5.53 10.05 -7.51
C ASN A 158 -5.75 11.27 -6.60
N PHE A 159 -6.51 11.07 -5.52
CA PHE A 159 -6.63 11.96 -4.38
C PHE A 159 -5.52 11.64 -3.38
N LEU A 160 -4.71 12.65 -3.07
CA LEU A 160 -3.64 12.56 -2.09
C LEU A 160 -4.19 12.91 -0.69
N PRO A 161 -3.59 12.35 0.38
CA PRO A 161 -3.88 12.80 1.73
C PRO A 161 -3.60 14.30 1.86
N VAL A 162 -4.46 15.00 2.62
CA VAL A 162 -4.31 16.44 2.82
C VAL A 162 -2.99 16.72 3.55
N SER A 163 -2.32 17.84 3.29
CA SER A 163 -1.05 18.17 3.96
C SER A 163 -1.25 18.53 5.43
N LYS A 164 -0.21 18.35 6.26
CA LYS A 164 -0.26 18.68 7.70
C LYS A 164 -0.59 20.16 7.94
N GLN A 165 -0.01 21.04 7.12
CA GLN A 165 -0.21 22.48 7.21
C GLN A 165 -1.67 22.88 6.96
N LEU A 166 -2.28 22.31 5.90
CA LEU A 166 -3.69 22.57 5.59
C LEU A 166 -4.62 22.05 6.69
N ARG A 167 -4.35 20.85 7.23
CA ARG A 167 -5.11 20.33 8.38
C ARG A 167 -4.97 21.21 9.62
N PHE A 168 -3.78 21.74 9.90
CA PHE A 168 -3.55 22.65 11.02
C PHE A 168 -4.37 23.94 10.88
N VAL A 169 -4.35 24.57 9.71
CA VAL A 169 -5.12 25.79 9.45
C VAL A 169 -6.62 25.53 9.56
N PHE A 170 -7.09 24.42 9.01
CA PHE A 170 -8.51 24.05 9.07
C PHE A 170 -8.97 23.73 10.50
N LEU A 171 -8.19 22.98 11.27
CA LEU A 171 -8.53 22.67 12.65
C LEU A 171 -8.62 23.94 13.50
N ASN A 172 -7.69 24.87 13.33
CA ASN A 172 -7.76 26.18 14.01
C ASN A 172 -8.99 26.99 13.61
N TYR A 173 -9.40 26.93 12.33
CA TYR A 173 -10.64 27.55 11.88
C TYR A 173 -11.85 26.94 12.60
N VAL A 174 -11.96 25.61 12.65
CA VAL A 174 -13.06 24.90 13.31
C VAL A 174 -13.11 25.22 14.80
N LEU A 175 -11.97 25.18 15.51
CA LEU A 175 -11.91 25.49 16.94
C LEU A 175 -12.37 26.91 17.26
N LYS A 176 -12.01 27.88 16.41
CA LYS A 176 -12.50 29.26 16.53
C LYS A 176 -14.00 29.35 16.36
N GLN A 177 -14.59 28.62 15.40
CA GLN A 177 -16.03 28.62 15.18
C GLN A 177 -16.81 27.98 16.34
N GLU A 178 -16.23 26.96 16.96
CA GLU A 178 -16.83 26.25 18.10
C GLU A 178 -16.50 26.93 19.45
N ASN A 179 -15.78 28.05 19.45
CA ASN A 179 -15.34 28.78 20.65
C ASN A 179 -14.55 27.92 21.66
N HIS A 180 -13.81 26.92 21.17
CA HIS A 180 -12.94 26.08 21.98
C HIS A 180 -11.46 26.37 21.71
N LYS A 181 -10.62 26.12 22.70
CA LYS A 181 -9.16 26.18 22.56
C LYS A 181 -8.57 24.84 22.98
N LEU A 182 -7.65 24.34 22.19
CA LEU A 182 -6.84 23.16 22.50
C LEU A 182 -5.40 23.61 22.76
N GLU A 183 -4.69 22.86 23.60
CA GLU A 183 -3.26 23.07 23.79
C GLU A 183 -2.46 22.71 22.53
N ASN A 184 -1.31 23.35 22.35
CA ASN A 184 -0.48 23.14 21.15
C ASN A 184 -0.02 21.69 20.99
N ASP A 185 0.26 21.00 22.11
CA ASP A 185 0.68 19.60 22.09
C ASP A 185 -0.44 18.69 21.61
N ASP A 186 -1.67 18.92 22.04
CA ASP A 186 -2.83 18.13 21.62
C ASP A 186 -3.23 18.40 20.17
N LEU A 187 -3.10 19.65 19.71
CA LEU A 187 -3.24 19.99 18.29
C LEU A 187 -2.27 19.19 17.42
N ILE A 188 -0.99 19.15 17.79
CA ILE A 188 0.05 18.42 17.06
C ILE A 188 -0.25 16.92 17.09
N LYS A 189 -0.66 16.36 18.24
CA LYS A 189 -1.07 14.96 18.36
C LYS A 189 -2.21 14.61 17.39
N ILE A 190 -3.31 15.38 17.43
CA ILE A 190 -4.49 15.15 16.58
C ILE A 190 -4.12 15.21 15.08
N ILE A 191 -3.30 16.19 14.68
CA ILE A 191 -2.90 16.36 13.28
C ILE A 191 -2.00 15.22 12.82
N ASN A 192 -1.10 14.72 13.67
CA ASN A 192 -0.28 13.55 13.36
C ASN A 192 -1.13 12.28 13.30
N GLN A 193 -2.05 12.07 14.24
CA GLN A 193 -2.94 10.90 14.28
C GLN A 193 -3.89 10.82 13.08
N SER A 194 -4.37 11.97 12.58
CA SER A 194 -5.32 12.01 11.46
C SER A 194 -4.75 11.50 10.13
N ASN A 195 -3.41 11.41 9.95
CA ASN A 195 -2.76 10.88 8.75
C ASN A 195 -3.29 11.40 7.39
N GLY A 196 -3.86 12.61 7.35
CA GLY A 196 -4.42 13.19 6.11
C GLY A 196 -5.92 13.02 5.92
N ASP A 197 -6.60 12.30 6.81
CA ASP A 197 -8.06 12.14 6.85
C ASP A 197 -8.71 13.30 7.63
N ILE A 198 -9.58 14.07 6.96
CA ILE A 198 -10.27 15.22 7.55
C ILE A 198 -11.42 14.77 8.46
N ARG A 199 -12.11 13.69 8.10
CA ARG A 199 -13.22 13.16 8.91
C ARG A 199 -12.69 12.68 10.26
N LEU A 200 -11.57 11.94 10.24
CA LEU A 200 -10.88 11.51 11.46
C LEU A 200 -10.37 12.70 12.27
N LEU A 201 -9.79 13.72 11.61
CA LEU A 201 -9.33 14.95 12.27
C LEU A 201 -10.46 15.63 13.07
N LEU A 202 -11.65 15.78 12.48
CA LEU A 202 -12.81 16.40 13.13
C LEU A 202 -13.38 15.55 14.27
N ASN A 203 -13.39 14.22 14.09
CA ASN A 203 -13.89 13.32 15.12
C ASN A 203 -12.95 13.27 16.34
N LEU A 204 -11.63 13.25 16.12
CA LEU A 204 -10.63 13.29 17.19
C LEU A 204 -10.67 14.63 17.94
N SER A 205 -10.79 15.75 17.22
CA SER A 205 -10.89 17.06 17.88
C SER A 205 -12.16 17.21 18.71
N GLN A 206 -13.30 16.74 18.19
CA GLN A 206 -14.55 16.71 18.95
C GLN A 206 -14.44 15.80 20.18
N ALA A 207 -13.81 14.63 20.07
CA ALA A 207 -13.59 13.71 21.19
C ALA A 207 -12.73 14.32 22.30
N CYS A 208 -11.59 14.94 21.95
CA CYS A 208 -10.72 15.61 22.92
C CYS A 208 -11.46 16.72 23.69
N ILE A 209 -12.31 17.50 23.02
CA ILE A 209 -13.07 18.58 23.68
C ILE A 209 -14.12 18.03 24.64
N LEU A 210 -14.73 16.90 24.31
CA LEU A 210 -15.70 16.22 25.17
C LEU A 210 -15.06 15.52 26.37
N GLY A 211 -13.73 15.63 26.55
CA GLY A 211 -13.00 14.99 27.65
C GLY A 211 -12.69 13.51 27.39
N TYR A 212 -12.99 13.00 26.20
CA TYR A 212 -12.45 11.72 25.74
C TYR A 212 -11.06 11.98 25.18
N ASN A 213 -10.05 11.83 26.04
CA ASN A 213 -8.72 11.50 25.54
C ASN A 213 -8.76 10.02 25.17
N PRO A 214 -8.76 9.65 23.88
CA PRO A 214 -8.34 8.31 23.55
C PRO A 214 -6.88 8.22 24.01
N GLU A 215 -6.66 7.70 25.21
CA GLU A 215 -5.47 6.92 25.51
C GLU A 215 -5.54 5.69 24.60
N MET A 216 -5.38 5.90 23.30
CA MET A 216 -4.71 4.91 22.51
C MET A 216 -3.33 4.87 23.12
N ASP A 217 -2.96 3.72 23.68
CA ASP A 217 -1.58 3.42 24.03
C ASP A 217 -0.71 4.12 23.00
N GLN A 218 0.19 5.00 23.46
CA GLN A 218 1.27 5.49 22.63
C GLN A 218 2.19 4.29 22.34
N THR A 219 1.67 3.32 21.60
CA THR A 219 2.42 2.49 20.72
C THR A 219 2.98 3.49 19.72
N PHE A 220 4.13 4.07 20.07
CA PHE A 220 5.00 4.71 19.09
C PHE A 220 5.31 3.62 18.11
N THR A 221 4.50 3.56 17.08
CA THR A 221 4.54 2.47 16.15
C THR A 221 5.70 2.81 15.21
N PHE A 222 6.81 2.12 15.43
CA PHE A 222 8.03 2.34 14.66
C PHE A 222 8.01 1.46 13.41
N ASP A 223 8.54 1.99 12.31
CA ASP A 223 8.93 1.14 11.18
C ASP A 223 9.94 0.09 11.67
N ILE A 224 9.91 -1.12 11.10
CA ILE A 224 10.79 -2.23 11.51
C ILE A 224 12.26 -1.80 11.44
N ALA A 225 12.65 -1.04 10.43
CA ALA A 225 14.01 -0.52 10.31
C ALA A 225 14.40 0.36 11.51
N VAL A 226 13.50 1.26 11.92
CA VAL A 226 13.71 2.17 13.06
C VAL A 226 13.66 1.42 14.39
N ALA A 227 12.74 0.45 14.51
CA ALA A 227 12.64 -0.42 15.68
C ALA A 227 13.92 -1.22 15.87
N LEU A 228 14.47 -1.81 14.79
CA LEU A 228 15.70 -2.59 14.84
C LEU A 228 16.93 -1.71 15.09
N SER A 229 17.03 -0.51 14.50
CA SER A 229 18.12 0.42 14.83
C SER A 229 18.10 0.83 16.31
N ASN A 230 16.90 1.07 16.86
CA ASN A 230 16.72 1.40 18.27
C ASN A 230 16.98 0.19 19.17
N PHE A 231 16.61 -1.01 18.75
CA PHE A 231 16.96 -2.26 19.42
C PHE A 231 18.47 -2.41 19.58
N PHE A 232 19.25 -2.23 18.51
CA PHE A 232 20.71 -2.36 18.57
C PHE A 232 21.41 -1.26 19.38
N SER A 233 20.83 -0.06 19.46
CA SER A 233 21.37 1.07 20.23
C SER A 233 20.89 1.14 21.68
N SER A 234 19.91 0.31 22.06
CA SER A 234 19.32 0.30 23.40
C SER A 234 20.33 -0.13 24.48
N LYS A 235 20.14 0.38 25.71
CA LYS A 235 21.06 0.12 26.84
C LYS A 235 20.51 -0.94 27.80
N THR A 236 19.19 -1.07 27.87
CA THR A 236 18.48 -1.98 28.78
C THR A 236 17.62 -2.99 28.01
N ILE A 237 17.42 -4.16 28.62
CA ILE A 237 16.56 -5.22 28.05
C ILE A 237 15.12 -4.71 27.88
N SER A 238 14.63 -3.94 28.85
CA SER A 238 13.28 -3.35 28.83
C SER A 238 13.07 -2.38 27.68
N GLU A 239 14.05 -1.51 27.40
CA GLU A 239 14.02 -0.62 26.22
C GLU A 239 14.03 -1.43 24.92
N SER A 240 14.91 -2.43 24.82
CA SER A 240 15.02 -3.29 23.64
C SER A 240 13.70 -4.01 23.33
N LEU A 241 13.03 -4.52 24.37
CA LEU A 241 11.73 -5.19 24.29
C LEU A 241 10.63 -4.22 23.90
N LEU A 242 10.64 -3.00 24.42
CA LEU A 242 9.68 -1.96 24.07
C LEU A 242 9.77 -1.60 22.58
N PHE A 243 10.98 -1.47 22.02
CA PHE A 243 11.14 -1.22 20.58
C PHE A 243 10.69 -2.38 19.70
N LEU A 244 10.96 -3.62 20.11
CA LEU A 244 10.50 -4.80 19.37
C LEU A 244 8.96 -4.96 19.44
N ASN A 245 8.35 -4.76 20.61
CA ASN A 245 6.90 -4.87 20.76
C ASN A 245 6.15 -3.77 20.02
N ASN A 246 6.72 -2.56 19.99
CA ASN A 246 6.09 -1.39 19.37
C ASN A 246 6.38 -1.24 17.86
N SER A 247 6.98 -2.22 17.20
CA SER A 247 7.32 -2.13 15.77
C SER A 247 6.11 -2.35 14.82
N GLU A 248 4.91 -1.92 15.19
CA GLU A 248 3.66 -2.34 14.52
C GLU A 248 3.03 -1.33 13.53
N ALA A 249 3.65 -0.21 13.17
CA ALA A 249 3.04 0.70 12.17
C ALA A 249 3.49 0.34 10.77
N SER A 250 2.49 0.02 9.95
CA SER A 250 2.39 0.38 8.54
C SER A 250 3.72 0.44 7.77
N TYR A 251 3.95 -0.61 7.00
CA TYR A 251 4.98 -0.60 5.96
C TYR A 251 4.78 0.57 5.01
N VAL A 252 5.76 1.48 4.98
CA VAL A 252 5.94 2.37 3.83
C VAL A 252 6.52 1.58 2.66
N ASP A 253 7.31 0.53 2.95
CA ASP A 253 8.05 -0.25 1.97
C ASP A 253 7.31 -1.56 1.62
N PRO A 254 6.82 -1.75 0.37
CA PRO A 254 5.99 -2.90 -0.04
C PRO A 254 6.71 -4.27 -0.06
N ARG A 255 7.95 -4.35 0.42
CA ARG A 255 8.80 -5.56 0.42
C ARG A 255 8.58 -6.46 1.63
N PHE A 256 8.05 -5.91 2.71
CA PHE A 256 7.76 -6.64 3.92
C PHE A 256 6.31 -7.14 3.91
N GLY A 257 6.09 -8.33 4.47
CA GLY A 257 4.82 -9.02 4.28
C GLY A 257 3.67 -8.39 5.07
N LEU A 258 2.45 -8.53 4.55
CA LEU A 258 1.26 -7.85 5.10
C LEU A 258 0.77 -8.52 6.40
N SER A 259 1.03 -9.81 6.56
CA SER A 259 0.54 -10.61 7.70
C SER A 259 1.45 -10.52 8.93
N PRO A 260 0.91 -10.56 10.17
CA PRO A 260 1.69 -10.60 11.43
C PRO A 260 2.79 -11.68 11.47
N GLU A 261 2.67 -12.73 10.66
CA GLU A 261 3.62 -13.83 10.55
C GLU A 261 4.85 -13.44 9.73
N GLU A 262 4.61 -12.87 8.55
CA GLU A 262 5.68 -12.36 7.69
C GLU A 262 6.44 -11.24 8.41
N ARG A 263 5.76 -10.39 9.19
CA ARG A 263 6.44 -9.32 9.96
C ARG A 263 7.46 -9.84 10.95
N ARG A 264 7.17 -10.96 11.63
CA ARG A 264 8.12 -11.54 12.59
C ARG A 264 9.28 -12.23 11.89
N LYS A 265 9.04 -12.83 10.73
CA LYS A 265 10.13 -13.31 9.86
C LYS A 265 11.00 -12.15 9.38
N ASP A 266 10.40 -11.01 9.05
CA ASP A 266 11.11 -9.80 8.62
C ASP A 266 11.98 -9.21 9.74
N LYS A 267 11.48 -9.19 10.99
CA LYS A 267 12.30 -8.81 12.16
C LYS A 267 13.50 -9.74 12.35
N LEU A 268 13.27 -11.06 12.32
CA LEU A 268 14.33 -12.05 12.47
C LEU A 268 15.36 -11.93 11.37
N TYR A 269 14.90 -11.76 10.14
CA TYR A 269 15.74 -11.53 8.98
C TYR A 269 16.56 -10.24 9.15
N GLY A 270 15.94 -9.13 9.56
CA GLY A 270 16.63 -7.86 9.81
C GLY A 270 17.69 -7.95 10.91
N ILE A 271 17.44 -8.74 11.97
CA ILE A 271 18.44 -9.02 13.01
C ILE A 271 19.59 -9.84 12.42
N TYR A 272 19.28 -10.91 11.68
CA TYR A 272 20.24 -11.78 11.01
C TYR A 272 21.16 -11.00 10.07
N THR A 273 20.61 -10.16 9.18
CA THR A 273 21.38 -9.37 8.23
C THR A 273 22.27 -8.35 8.92
N SER A 274 21.80 -7.76 10.02
CA SER A 274 22.59 -6.82 10.81
C SER A 274 23.78 -7.50 11.50
N ILE A 275 23.59 -8.71 12.02
CA ILE A 275 24.67 -9.47 12.68
C ILE A 275 25.73 -9.93 11.67
N ILE A 276 25.32 -10.48 10.52
CA ILE A 276 26.27 -11.00 9.53
C ILE A 276 27.17 -9.92 8.94
N ASN A 277 26.63 -8.72 8.70
CA ASN A 277 27.42 -7.62 8.15
C ASN A 277 28.24 -6.88 9.20
N SER A 278 28.12 -7.23 10.48
CA SER A 278 28.87 -6.59 11.55
C SER A 278 30.19 -7.30 11.81
N ASN A 279 31.23 -6.52 12.11
CA ASN A 279 32.57 -7.05 12.39
C ASN A 279 32.63 -7.62 13.82
N ILE A 280 32.18 -8.85 13.98
CA ILE A 280 32.14 -9.58 15.26
C ILE A 280 33.14 -10.74 15.25
N HIS A 281 33.64 -11.11 16.43
CA HIS A 281 34.46 -12.29 16.63
C HIS A 281 33.71 -13.59 16.27
N GLU A 282 34.39 -14.53 15.59
CA GLU A 282 33.81 -15.76 15.03
C GLU A 282 33.03 -16.61 16.04
N LEU A 283 33.58 -16.82 17.25
CA LEU A 283 32.90 -17.56 18.32
C LEU A 283 31.54 -16.95 18.70
N LEU A 284 31.48 -15.62 18.85
CA LEU A 284 30.24 -14.92 19.23
C LEU A 284 29.24 -14.91 18.07
N LEU A 285 29.74 -14.82 16.82
CA LEU A 285 28.91 -14.97 15.63
C LEU A 285 28.27 -16.36 15.59
N SER A 286 29.03 -17.42 15.88
CA SER A 286 28.52 -18.80 15.94
C SER A 286 27.39 -18.94 16.96
N ASP A 287 27.59 -18.42 18.18
CA ASP A 287 26.58 -18.48 19.23
C ASP A 287 25.30 -17.72 18.84
N LEU A 288 25.44 -16.55 18.22
CA LEU A 288 24.31 -15.77 17.71
C LEU A 288 23.55 -16.49 16.59
N MET A 289 24.27 -17.14 15.68
CA MET A 289 23.67 -17.87 14.56
C MET A 289 22.93 -19.13 15.03
N ASP A 290 23.47 -19.87 16.00
CA ASP A 290 22.78 -21.03 16.61
C ASP A 290 21.48 -20.59 17.30
N LEU A 291 21.52 -19.46 18.00
CA LEU A 291 20.35 -18.91 18.68
C LEU A 291 19.28 -18.45 17.68
N LEU A 292 19.66 -17.69 16.65
CA LEU A 292 18.75 -17.29 15.58
C LEU A 292 18.14 -18.49 14.86
N SER A 293 18.92 -19.54 14.60
CA SER A 293 18.43 -20.79 13.99
C SER A 293 17.34 -21.44 14.85
N LYS A 294 17.54 -21.53 16.17
CA LYS A 294 16.54 -22.08 17.10
C LYS A 294 15.25 -21.27 17.08
N VAL A 295 15.36 -19.94 17.04
CA VAL A 295 14.18 -19.06 16.97
C VAL A 295 13.45 -19.21 15.64
N ASP A 296 14.17 -19.30 14.52
CA ASP A 296 13.57 -19.50 13.19
C ASP A 296 12.82 -20.84 13.10
N ILE A 297 13.40 -21.93 13.62
CA ILE A 297 12.73 -23.24 13.72
C ILE A 297 11.44 -23.12 14.54
N LEU A 298 11.46 -22.36 15.64
CA LEU A 298 10.27 -22.13 16.47
C LEU A 298 9.19 -21.38 15.67
N VAL A 299 9.54 -20.32 14.95
CA VAL A 299 8.60 -19.57 14.08
C VAL A 299 8.01 -20.48 13.00
N GLY A 300 8.85 -21.29 12.34
CA GLY A 300 8.42 -22.27 11.34
C GLY A 300 7.44 -23.31 11.91
N LYS A 301 7.74 -23.85 13.10
CA LYS A 301 6.85 -24.77 13.82
C LYS A 301 5.51 -24.12 14.15
N VAL A 302 5.50 -22.87 14.60
CA VAL A 302 4.25 -22.16 14.88
C VAL A 302 3.39 -22.04 13.62
N GLY A 303 3.99 -21.67 12.48
CA GLY A 303 3.29 -21.60 11.20
C GLY A 303 2.66 -22.93 10.79
N SER A 304 3.41 -24.03 10.90
CA SER A 304 2.92 -25.37 10.56
C SER A 304 1.81 -25.88 11.51
N THR A 305 1.91 -25.57 12.81
CA THR A 305 0.97 -26.06 13.84
C THR A 305 -0.22 -25.12 14.09
N ARG A 306 -0.22 -23.94 13.47
CA ARG A 306 -1.23 -22.87 13.66
C ARG A 306 -1.40 -22.42 15.12
N LYS A 307 -0.36 -22.59 15.96
CA LYS A 307 -0.37 -22.18 17.38
C LYS A 307 0.14 -20.75 17.56
N TRP A 308 -0.65 -19.79 17.08
CA TRP A 308 -0.26 -18.37 17.01
C TRP A 308 0.05 -17.72 18.37
N SER A 309 -0.45 -18.27 19.47
CA SER A 309 -0.21 -17.78 20.83
C SER A 309 1.28 -17.73 21.19
N ILE A 310 2.09 -18.63 20.64
CA ILE A 310 3.51 -18.76 20.93
C ILE A 310 4.31 -17.57 20.38
N LEU A 311 3.81 -16.89 19.34
CA LEU A 311 4.55 -15.81 18.70
C LEU A 311 4.70 -14.57 19.58
N LYS A 312 3.87 -14.43 20.62
CA LYS A 312 3.96 -13.37 21.63
C LYS A 312 5.25 -13.44 22.45
N TYR A 313 5.91 -14.61 22.48
CA TYR A 313 7.14 -14.81 23.24
C TYR A 313 8.40 -14.56 22.40
N ILE A 314 8.30 -14.41 21.08
CA ILE A 314 9.47 -14.23 20.21
C ILE A 314 10.21 -12.96 20.55
N ASP A 315 9.52 -11.82 20.66
CA ASP A 315 10.14 -10.54 20.96
C ASP A 315 10.85 -10.58 22.33
N ASN A 316 10.27 -11.27 23.33
CA ASN A 316 10.91 -11.51 24.62
C ASN A 316 12.17 -12.39 24.50
N ILE A 317 12.12 -13.46 23.70
CA ILE A 317 13.28 -14.34 23.48
C ILE A 317 14.42 -13.55 22.80
N LEU A 318 14.10 -12.75 21.79
CA LEU A 318 15.09 -11.90 21.11
C LEU A 318 15.68 -10.86 22.07
N ALA A 319 14.83 -10.14 22.83
CA ALA A 319 15.27 -9.13 23.78
C ALA A 319 16.07 -9.69 24.97
N THR A 320 15.87 -10.95 25.36
CA THR A 320 16.61 -11.53 26.50
C THR A 320 17.90 -12.20 26.05
N TYR A 321 17.83 -13.04 25.02
CA TYR A 321 18.94 -13.90 24.62
C TYR A 321 19.85 -13.26 23.57
N ILE A 322 19.30 -12.56 22.57
CA ILE A 322 20.12 -11.93 21.53
C ILE A 322 20.72 -10.62 22.04
N PHE A 323 19.90 -9.78 22.68
CA PHE A 323 20.38 -8.50 23.20
C PHE A 323 21.52 -8.65 24.21
N SER A 324 21.48 -9.68 25.07
CA SER A 324 22.54 -9.93 26.06
C SER A 324 23.90 -10.22 25.44
N LEU A 325 23.92 -10.88 24.27
CA LEU A 325 25.15 -11.16 23.52
C LEU A 325 25.62 -9.96 22.68
N ILE A 326 24.69 -9.14 22.18
CA ILE A 326 24.97 -8.02 21.27
C ILE A 326 25.32 -6.72 22.01
N LYS A 327 24.92 -6.58 23.27
CA LYS A 327 25.09 -5.34 24.05
C LYS A 327 26.54 -4.84 23.98
N ASN A 328 26.69 -3.56 23.61
CA ASN A 328 27.97 -2.85 23.47
C ASN A 328 28.92 -3.38 22.37
N LYS A 329 28.43 -4.17 21.40
CA LYS A 329 29.24 -4.68 20.28
C LYS A 329 29.22 -3.80 19.03
N GLY A 330 28.52 -2.66 19.07
CA GLY A 330 28.52 -1.68 17.98
C GLY A 330 27.83 -2.17 16.69
N ILE A 331 26.90 -3.13 16.80
CA ILE A 331 26.11 -3.61 15.66
C ILE A 331 25.16 -2.50 15.22
N THR A 332 25.08 -2.26 13.92
CA THR A 332 24.13 -1.33 13.31
C THR A 332 23.14 -2.09 12.45
N TYR A 333 21.93 -1.54 12.32
CA TYR A 333 20.92 -2.12 11.45
C TYR A 333 21.40 -2.11 9.99
N ASN A 334 21.35 -3.28 9.34
CA ASN A 334 21.58 -3.41 7.91
C ASN A 334 20.46 -4.24 7.29
N GLN A 335 19.76 -3.66 6.31
CA GLN A 335 18.63 -4.29 5.63
C GLN A 335 19.04 -5.44 4.69
N TYR A 336 20.26 -5.39 4.13
CA TYR A 336 20.69 -6.34 3.12
C TYR A 336 21.58 -7.41 3.74
N SER A 337 21.34 -8.68 3.43
CA SER A 337 22.14 -9.82 3.91
C SER A 337 23.57 -9.82 3.37
N MET A 338 23.83 -9.04 2.33
CA MET A 338 25.14 -8.90 1.69
C MET A 338 25.47 -7.43 1.54
N ASN A 339 26.76 -7.11 1.67
CA ASN A 339 27.27 -5.78 1.35
C ASN A 339 26.93 -5.42 -0.12
N TRP A 340 26.62 -4.14 -0.37
CA TRP A 340 26.29 -3.63 -1.70
C TRP A 340 27.36 -3.92 -2.75
N SER A 341 28.64 -3.97 -2.36
CA SER A 341 29.74 -4.35 -3.24
C SER A 341 29.59 -5.75 -3.84
N ILE A 342 28.90 -6.66 -3.16
CA ILE A 342 28.60 -8.02 -3.63
C ILE A 342 27.20 -8.06 -4.25
N LEU A 343 26.22 -7.47 -3.58
CA LEU A 343 24.82 -7.51 -3.99
C LEU A 343 24.55 -6.76 -5.30
N GLY A 344 25.13 -5.57 -5.46
CA GLY A 344 24.94 -4.73 -6.65
C GLY A 344 25.29 -5.47 -7.94
N PRO A 345 26.49 -6.03 -8.09
CA PRO A 345 26.87 -6.84 -9.25
C PRO A 345 25.91 -8.01 -9.52
N ILE A 346 25.43 -8.71 -8.49
CA ILE A 346 24.47 -9.82 -8.63
C ILE A 346 23.14 -9.29 -9.19
N ILE A 347 22.62 -8.19 -8.65
CA ILE A 347 21.36 -7.59 -9.11
C ILE A 347 21.50 -7.13 -10.56
N PHE A 348 22.55 -6.38 -10.90
CA PHE A 348 22.75 -5.89 -12.26
C PHE A 348 22.90 -7.04 -13.26
N ARG A 349 23.66 -8.09 -12.92
CA ARG A 349 23.78 -9.31 -13.74
C ARG A 349 22.44 -10.02 -13.92
N SER A 350 21.64 -10.12 -12.86
CA SER A 350 20.31 -10.75 -12.93
C SER A 350 19.33 -9.97 -13.82
N GLN A 351 19.39 -8.64 -13.78
CA GLN A 351 18.52 -7.76 -14.57
C GLN A 351 18.90 -7.81 -16.06
N SER A 352 20.20 -7.81 -16.37
CA SER A 352 20.67 -7.88 -17.75
C SER A 352 20.30 -9.22 -18.41
N LEU A 353 20.30 -10.32 -17.67
CA LEU A 353 19.96 -11.65 -18.19
C LEU A 353 18.47 -12.02 -18.03
N LYS A 354 17.65 -11.12 -17.49
CA LYS A 354 16.27 -11.43 -17.10
C LYS A 354 15.45 -11.90 -18.29
N GLU A 355 15.53 -11.19 -19.41
CA GLU A 355 14.77 -11.48 -20.63
C GLU A 355 15.16 -12.84 -21.22
N LEU A 356 16.47 -13.10 -21.34
CA LEU A 356 17.01 -14.38 -21.78
C LEU A 356 16.55 -15.54 -20.89
N PHE A 357 16.65 -15.40 -19.57
CA PHE A 357 16.15 -16.41 -18.63
C PHE A 357 14.64 -16.59 -18.75
N THR A 358 13.85 -15.54 -19.01
CA THR A 358 12.41 -15.70 -19.18
C THR A 358 12.06 -16.54 -20.41
N LYS A 359 12.76 -16.34 -21.53
CA LYS A 359 12.51 -17.05 -22.77
C LYS A 359 13.01 -18.50 -22.70
N LEU A 360 14.23 -18.69 -22.24
CA LEU A 360 14.85 -20.02 -22.19
C LEU A 360 14.21 -20.91 -21.12
N SER A 361 13.85 -20.37 -19.96
CA SER A 361 13.13 -21.16 -18.94
C SER A 361 11.75 -21.63 -19.43
N TYR A 362 11.08 -20.83 -20.27
CA TYR A 362 9.83 -21.23 -20.91
C TYR A 362 10.05 -22.37 -21.90
N LEU A 363 11.10 -22.30 -22.73
CA LEU A 363 11.45 -23.35 -23.69
C LEU A 363 11.92 -24.65 -23.02
N SER A 364 12.64 -24.55 -21.91
CA SER A 364 13.12 -25.70 -21.14
C SER A 364 12.09 -26.26 -20.16
N HIS A 365 10.90 -25.65 -20.04
CA HIS A 365 9.88 -26.00 -19.05
C HIS A 365 10.40 -26.00 -17.59
N THR A 366 11.33 -25.10 -17.27
CA THR A 366 11.88 -24.96 -15.91
C THR A 366 11.59 -23.59 -15.32
N SER A 367 11.88 -23.39 -14.03
CA SER A 367 11.83 -22.05 -13.44
C SER A 367 13.01 -21.21 -13.91
N LYS A 368 12.89 -19.88 -13.84
CA LYS A 368 14.01 -18.96 -14.13
C LYS A 368 15.21 -19.19 -13.20
N SER A 369 14.95 -19.52 -11.93
CA SER A 369 16.00 -19.79 -10.95
C SER A 369 16.76 -21.07 -11.29
N THR A 370 16.04 -22.15 -11.57
CA THR A 370 16.66 -23.44 -11.95
C THR A 370 17.41 -23.34 -13.28
N PHE A 371 16.86 -22.62 -14.27
CA PHE A 371 17.59 -22.34 -15.50
C PHE A 371 18.90 -21.59 -15.24
N GLY A 372 18.83 -20.46 -14.52
CA GLY A 372 19.98 -19.61 -14.25
C GLY A 372 21.06 -20.29 -13.40
N SER A 373 20.68 -21.11 -12.42
CA SER A 373 21.65 -21.76 -11.52
C SER A 373 22.23 -23.06 -12.10
N PHE A 374 21.41 -23.86 -12.79
CA PHE A 374 21.81 -25.20 -13.22
C PHE A 374 22.14 -25.26 -14.71
N TYR A 375 21.29 -24.74 -15.59
CA TYR A 375 21.43 -24.93 -17.03
C TYR A 375 22.29 -23.86 -17.71
N PHE A 376 22.22 -22.62 -17.23
CA PHE A 376 22.92 -21.48 -17.83
C PHE A 376 24.44 -21.67 -17.92
N PRO A 377 25.14 -22.22 -16.90
CA PRO A 377 26.58 -22.49 -17.05
C PRO A 377 26.90 -23.46 -18.19
N TYR A 378 26.09 -24.51 -18.39
CA TYR A 378 26.29 -25.44 -19.52
C TYR A 378 25.98 -24.79 -20.86
N LEU A 379 24.97 -23.92 -20.93
CA LEU A 379 24.67 -23.17 -22.14
C LEU A 379 25.86 -22.28 -22.54
N LEU A 380 26.46 -21.57 -21.60
CA LEU A 380 27.64 -20.74 -21.88
C LEU A 380 28.81 -21.59 -22.40
N ASN A 381 29.03 -22.76 -21.81
CA ASN A 381 30.07 -23.70 -22.25
C ASN A 381 29.80 -24.27 -23.66
N ILE A 382 28.53 -24.52 -24.01
CA ILE A 382 28.13 -24.93 -25.36
C ILE A 382 28.38 -23.80 -26.36
N LEU A 383 27.97 -22.57 -26.04
CA LEU A 383 28.17 -21.41 -26.91
C LEU A 383 29.66 -21.18 -27.18
N GLN A 384 30.51 -21.37 -26.17
CA GLN A 384 31.96 -21.22 -26.29
C GLN A 384 32.63 -22.36 -27.08
N ASN A 385 32.32 -23.62 -26.79
CA ASN A 385 33.03 -24.75 -27.40
C ASN A 385 32.63 -25.02 -28.85
N PHE A 386 31.42 -24.63 -29.24
CA PHE A 386 30.92 -24.82 -30.60
C PHE A 386 31.03 -23.56 -31.47
N ASP A 387 31.72 -22.51 -31.00
CA ASP A 387 31.91 -21.23 -31.69
C ASP A 387 30.61 -20.69 -32.33
N ILE A 388 29.50 -20.79 -31.59
CA ILE A 388 28.18 -20.38 -32.08
C ILE A 388 28.13 -18.85 -32.10
N ASP A 389 27.76 -18.26 -33.24
CA ASP A 389 27.58 -16.80 -33.31
C ASP A 389 26.41 -16.36 -32.41
N ILE A 390 26.74 -15.58 -31.39
CA ILE A 390 25.80 -15.10 -30.38
C ILE A 390 24.73 -14.21 -31.01
N SER A 391 25.04 -13.49 -32.10
CA SER A 391 24.04 -12.69 -32.83
C SER A 391 22.98 -13.58 -33.46
N GLU A 392 23.38 -14.67 -34.10
CA GLU A 392 22.47 -15.62 -34.72
C GLU A 392 21.64 -16.34 -33.65
N PHE A 393 22.28 -16.79 -32.57
CA PHE A 393 21.60 -17.40 -31.43
C PHE A 393 20.51 -16.48 -30.84
N LEU A 394 20.81 -15.19 -30.60
CA LEU A 394 19.81 -14.24 -30.09
C LEU A 394 18.68 -13.99 -31.08
N LYS A 395 18.97 -13.93 -32.39
CA LYS A 395 17.96 -13.80 -33.45
C LYS A 395 17.00 -14.99 -33.49
N THR A 396 17.50 -16.22 -33.34
CA THR A 396 16.62 -17.41 -33.30
C THR A 396 15.64 -17.40 -32.12
N LEU A 397 15.95 -16.66 -31.06
CA LEU A 397 15.13 -16.56 -29.85
C LEU A 397 14.21 -15.34 -29.80
N ASP A 398 14.21 -14.50 -30.85
CA ASP A 398 13.57 -13.18 -30.88
C ASP A 398 14.01 -12.29 -29.69
N LEU A 399 15.32 -12.26 -29.39
CA LEU A 399 15.88 -11.47 -28.29
C LEU A 399 16.68 -10.26 -28.80
N ASP A 400 16.68 -9.18 -28.02
CA ASP A 400 17.31 -7.91 -28.38
C ASP A 400 18.85 -8.06 -28.49
N GLU A 401 19.46 -7.54 -29.57
CA GLU A 401 20.91 -7.67 -29.82
C GLU A 401 21.79 -7.05 -28.72
N LYS A 402 21.21 -6.18 -27.88
CA LYS A 402 21.87 -5.58 -26.71
C LYS A 402 22.35 -6.61 -25.68
N LEU A 403 21.86 -7.85 -25.73
CA LEU A 403 22.29 -8.94 -24.87
C LEU A 403 23.62 -9.59 -25.30
N LYS A 404 24.06 -9.38 -26.54
CA LYS A 404 25.31 -9.93 -27.08
C LYS A 404 26.54 -9.60 -26.20
N PRO A 405 26.85 -8.32 -25.90
CA PRO A 405 28.02 -7.99 -25.07
C PRO A 405 27.90 -8.52 -23.63
N VAL A 406 26.68 -8.74 -23.13
CA VAL A 406 26.45 -9.32 -21.81
C VAL A 406 26.84 -10.80 -21.80
N LEU A 407 26.44 -11.55 -22.83
CA LEU A 407 26.78 -12.97 -22.96
C LEU A 407 28.27 -13.18 -23.22
N GLU A 408 28.90 -12.37 -24.08
CA GLU A 408 30.36 -12.42 -24.30
C GLU A 408 31.15 -12.15 -23.01
N LYS A 409 30.67 -11.20 -22.19
CA LYS A 409 31.24 -10.92 -20.86
C LYS A 409 31.04 -12.08 -19.87
N GLU A 410 30.01 -12.89 -20.04
CA GLU A 410 29.73 -14.04 -19.18
C GLU A 410 30.54 -15.27 -19.61
N ILE A 411 30.71 -15.47 -20.92
CA ILE A 411 31.58 -16.50 -21.49
C ILE A 411 33.04 -16.25 -21.09
N SER A 412 33.52 -15.01 -21.18
CA SER A 412 34.91 -14.66 -20.80
C SER A 412 35.23 -14.77 -19.30
N LYS A 413 34.23 -14.95 -18.43
CA LYS A 413 34.42 -15.17 -16.99
C LYS A 413 34.46 -16.65 -16.61
N MET A 414 34.06 -17.54 -17.52
CA MET A 414 34.25 -18.98 -17.38
C MET A 414 35.69 -19.33 -17.70
#